data_AF-A0A0A2AYJ0-F1
#
_entry.id   AF-A0A0A2AYJ0-F1
#
_cell.length_a   1.000
_cell.length_b   1.000
_cell.length_c   1.000
_cell.angle_alpha   90.00
_cell.angle_beta   90.00
_cell.angle_gamma   90.00
#
_symmetry.space_group_name_H-M   'P 1'
#
loop_
_entity.id
_entity.type
_entity.pdbx_description
1 polymer ?
#
loop_
_entity_poly.entity_id
_entity_poly.type
_entity_poly.pdbx_seq_one_letter_code
_entity_poly.pdbx_strand_id
1 'polypeptide(L)'
;MKTVQIEFSKYELVNFLWPELIEDYGFDKARKIVSQAIDLQKMYGAKNSTMPIIFSGTGGLALIPIQMLEKENLEINYKDKQVLIFNLKRKSFQILNEAN
;
A
#
# COMPACT_ATOMS: atom_id res chain seq x y z
N MET A 1 -18.39 4.62 -2.49
CA MET A 1 -17.09 4.44 -1.81
C MET A 1 -16.63 5.79 -1.27
N LYS A 2 -16.11 5.86 -0.05
CA LYS A 2 -15.49 7.10 0.44
C LYS A 2 -14.16 7.29 -0.27
N THR A 3 -13.94 8.46 -0.85
CA THR A 3 -12.68 8.81 -1.49
C THR A 3 -11.71 9.27 -0.42
N VAL A 4 -10.57 8.58 -0.27
CA VAL A 4 -9.46 9.07 0.54
C VAL A 4 -8.55 9.87 -0.40
N GLN A 5 -8.38 11.16 -0.12
CA GLN A 5 -7.38 11.97 -0.81
C GLN A 5 -6.09 11.94 0.01
N ILE A 6 -5.06 11.31 -0.54
CA ILE A 6 -3.71 11.28 0.03
C ILE A 6 -2.82 12.09 -0.90
N GLU A 7 -2.14 13.08 -0.34
CA GLU A 7 -1.15 13.88 -1.05
C GLU A 7 0.24 13.30 -0.76
N PHE A 8 0.69 12.38 -1.62
CA PHE A 8 1.89 11.58 -1.38
C PHE A 8 3.19 12.42 -1.30
N SER A 9 3.23 13.60 -1.92
CA SER A 9 4.34 14.57 -1.79
C SER A 9 4.67 14.98 -0.36
N LYS A 10 3.72 14.82 0.58
CA LYS A 10 3.91 15.12 2.01
C LYS A 10 4.49 13.94 2.80
N TYR A 11 4.78 12.83 2.14
CA TYR A 11 5.22 11.58 2.74
C TYR A 11 6.52 11.10 2.10
N GLU A 12 7.35 10.44 2.90
CA GLU A 12 8.62 9.88 2.44
C GLU A 12 8.45 8.45 1.93
N LEU A 13 9.06 8.13 0.79
CA LEU A 13 9.19 6.75 0.32
C LEU A 13 10.28 6.03 1.12
N VAL A 14 9.92 4.96 1.82
CA VAL A 14 10.80 4.25 2.74
C VAL A 14 10.74 2.73 2.54
N ASN A 15 11.67 2.01 3.17
CA ASN A 15 11.75 0.54 3.10
C ASN A 15 11.52 -0.17 4.45
N PHE A 16 11.20 0.57 5.52
CA PHE A 16 11.08 0.03 6.89
C PHE A 16 9.67 -0.29 7.36
N LEU A 17 8.62 0.08 6.61
CA LEU A 17 7.23 -0.11 7.04
C LEU A 17 6.77 -1.56 7.03
N TRP A 18 7.30 -2.40 6.13
CA TRP A 18 7.02 -3.83 6.14
C TRP A 18 7.62 -4.52 7.39
N PRO A 19 8.90 -4.32 7.73
CA PRO A 19 9.44 -4.74 9.02
C PRO A 19 8.63 -4.24 10.22
N GLU A 20 8.26 -2.95 10.25
CA GLU A 20 7.44 -2.36 11.33
C GLU A 20 6.06 -3.04 11.43
N LEU A 21 5.41 -3.34 10.29
CA LEU A 21 4.14 -4.07 10.27
C LEU A 21 4.28 -5.50 10.84
N ILE A 22 5.40 -6.18 10.57
CA ILE A 22 5.67 -7.49 11.17
C ILE A 22 5.87 -7.38 12.68
N GLU A 23 6.61 -6.37 13.14
CA GLU A 23 6.85 -6.12 14.56
C GLU A 23 5.54 -5.82 15.32
N ASP A 24 4.64 -5.03 14.72
CA ASP A 24 3.38 -4.61 15.35
C ASP A 24 2.33 -5.73 15.42
N TYR A 25 2.24 -6.57 14.38
CA TYR A 25 1.13 -7.54 14.23
C TYR A 25 1.56 -9.01 14.29
N GLY A 26 2.85 -9.29 14.16
CA GLY A 26 3.39 -10.62 13.91
C GLY A 26 3.33 -11.02 12.43
N PHE A 27 4.29 -11.86 12.00
CA PHE A 27 4.48 -12.23 10.59
C PHE A 27 3.22 -12.80 9.92
N ASP A 28 2.54 -13.75 10.58
CA ASP A 28 1.35 -14.40 10.01
C ASP A 28 0.21 -13.40 9.78
N LYS A 29 0.04 -12.45 10.70
CA LYS A 29 -1.01 -11.44 10.60
C LYS A 29 -0.65 -10.39 9.55
N ALA A 30 0.60 -9.91 9.53
CA ALA A 30 1.08 -8.99 8.50
C ALA A 30 0.92 -9.60 7.09
N ARG A 31 1.28 -10.87 6.91
CA ARG A 31 1.07 -11.61 5.66
C ARG A 31 -0.42 -11.73 5.29
N LYS A 32 -1.30 -12.01 6.25
CA LYS A 32 -2.75 -12.04 6.00
C LYS A 32 -3.29 -10.67 5.57
N ILE A 33 -2.82 -9.58 6.15
CA ILE A 33 -3.21 -8.22 5.74
C ILE A 33 -2.81 -7.95 4.28
N VAL A 34 -1.58 -8.32 3.89
CA VAL A 34 -1.11 -8.20 2.50
C VAL A 34 -1.96 -9.04 1.55
N SER A 35 -2.24 -10.30 1.90
CA SER A 35 -3.13 -11.16 1.10
C SER A 35 -4.51 -10.54 0.92
N GLN A 36 -5.10 -10.01 1.99
CA GLN A 36 -6.41 -9.35 1.92
C GLN A 36 -6.38 -8.08 1.05
N ALA A 37 -5.29 -7.32 1.10
CA ALA A 37 -5.10 -6.15 0.24
C ALA A 37 -5.05 -6.54 -1.24
N ILE A 38 -4.34 -7.62 -1.57
CA ILE A 38 -4.27 -8.17 -2.93
C ILE A 38 -5.65 -8.69 -3.37
N ASP A 39 -6.36 -9.41 -2.51
CA ASP A 39 -7.69 -9.91 -2.82
C ASP A 39 -8.70 -8.77 -3.02
N LEU A 40 -8.60 -7.68 -2.24
CA LEU A 40 -9.38 -6.46 -2.46
C LEU A 40 -9.14 -5.88 -3.87
N GLN A 41 -7.88 -5.84 -4.33
CA GLN A 41 -7.54 -5.41 -5.69
C GLN A 41 -8.11 -6.36 -6.76
N LYS A 42 -8.11 -7.68 -6.54
CA LYS A 42 -8.72 -8.64 -7.47
C LYS A 42 -10.25 -8.48 -7.56
N MET A 43 -10.90 -8.21 -6.43
CA MET A 43 -12.36 -8.13 -6.35
C MET A 43 -12.92 -6.81 -6.87
N TYR A 44 -12.26 -5.70 -6.58
CA TYR A 44 -12.81 -4.35 -6.82
C TYR A 44 -11.86 -3.42 -7.58
N GLY A 45 -10.61 -3.83 -7.80
CA GLY A 45 -9.61 -3.01 -8.46
C GLY A 45 -9.70 -3.06 -9.98
N ALA A 46 -9.21 -2.00 -10.61
CA ALA A 46 -9.00 -1.94 -12.04
C ALA A 46 -7.52 -2.21 -12.35
N LYS A 47 -7.26 -3.18 -13.22
CA LYS A 47 -5.90 -3.56 -13.61
C LYS A 47 -5.12 -2.34 -14.12
N ASN A 48 -3.89 -2.17 -13.65
CA ASN A 48 -3.01 -1.04 -13.99
C ASN A 48 -3.62 0.35 -13.76
N SER A 49 -4.69 0.47 -12.98
CA SER A 49 -5.36 1.74 -12.68
C SER A 49 -5.55 1.96 -11.19
N THR A 50 -5.67 0.90 -10.39
CA THR A 50 -5.73 0.99 -8.93
C THR A 50 -4.63 0.17 -8.27
N MET A 51 -4.22 0.62 -7.10
CA MET A 51 -3.28 -0.08 -6.22
C MET A 51 -3.92 -0.26 -4.84
N PRO A 52 -3.78 -1.44 -4.22
CA PRO A 52 -4.23 -1.61 -2.85
C PRO A 52 -3.28 -0.90 -1.87
N ILE A 53 -3.87 -0.26 -0.86
CA ILE A 53 -3.18 0.43 0.23
C ILE A 53 -3.49 -0.23 1.57
N ILE A 54 -2.46 -0.43 2.40
CA ILE A 54 -2.54 -0.88 3.79
C ILE A 54 -2.22 0.31 4.69
N PHE A 55 -3.10 0.63 5.64
CA PHE A 55 -2.82 1.60 6.70
C PHE A 55 -2.13 0.87 7.86
N SER A 56 -0.81 0.97 7.98
CA SER A 56 -0.04 0.16 8.95
C SER A 56 -0.47 0.41 10.39
N GLY A 57 -0.90 1.63 10.73
CA GLY A 57 -1.37 1.95 12.08
C GLY A 57 -2.67 1.25 12.50
N THR A 58 -3.44 0.67 11.58
CA THR A 58 -4.73 0.00 11.89
C THR A 58 -4.94 -1.34 11.20
N GLY A 59 -4.10 -1.69 10.21
CA GLY A 59 -4.35 -2.81 9.29
C GLY A 59 -5.50 -2.57 8.32
N GLY A 60 -6.06 -1.36 8.28
CA GLY A 60 -7.13 -0.99 7.35
C GLY A 60 -6.68 -1.08 5.89
N LEU A 61 -7.63 -1.31 4.99
CA LEU A 61 -7.37 -1.51 3.56
C LEU A 61 -8.21 -0.55 2.71
N ALA A 62 -7.65 -0.09 1.61
CA ALA A 62 -8.40 0.62 0.57
C ALA A 62 -7.79 0.38 -0.81
N LEU A 63 -8.43 0.93 -1.85
CA LEU A 63 -7.88 1.02 -3.21
C LEU A 63 -7.67 2.50 -3.54
N ILE A 64 -6.51 2.82 -4.09
CA ILE A 64 -6.20 4.17 -4.57
C ILE A 64 -5.96 4.15 -6.09
N PRO A 65 -6.31 5.22 -6.82
CA PRO A 65 -5.89 5.37 -8.20
C PRO A 65 -4.37 5.48 -8.30
N ILE A 66 -3.78 4.76 -9.24
CA ILE A 66 -2.34 4.75 -9.50
C ILE A 66 -1.82 6.15 -9.87
N GLN A 67 -2.63 6.97 -10.55
CA GLN A 67 -2.25 8.34 -10.92
C GLN A 67 -1.96 9.25 -9.71
N MET A 68 -2.36 8.84 -8.50
CA MET A 68 -1.99 9.56 -7.27
C MET A 68 -0.50 9.43 -6.94
N LEU A 69 0.18 8.39 -7.44
CA LEU A 69 1.61 8.14 -7.20
C LEU A 69 2.50 8.67 -8.35
N GLU A 70 1.98 8.68 -9.58
CA GLU A 70 2.71 9.17 -10.77
C GLU A 70 3.03 10.67 -10.68
N LYS A 71 2.23 11.43 -9.94
CA LYS A 71 2.48 12.87 -9.68
C LYS A 71 3.77 13.14 -8.90
N GLU A 72 4.36 12.11 -8.30
CA GLU A 72 5.55 12.20 -7.46
C GLU A 72 6.87 11.86 -8.19
N ASN A 73 6.87 11.72 -9.54
CA ASN A 73 8.03 11.29 -10.33
C ASN A 73 8.63 9.93 -9.90
N LEU A 74 7.83 9.10 -9.24
CA LEU A 74 8.23 7.74 -8.89
C LEU A 74 8.12 6.88 -10.15
N GLU A 75 9.25 6.38 -10.65
CA GLU A 75 9.27 5.31 -11.66
C GLU A 75 8.80 4.00 -11.00
N ILE A 76 7.50 3.91 -10.71
CA ILE A 76 6.91 2.71 -10.15
C ILE A 76 6.66 1.76 -11.31
N ASN A 77 7.50 0.74 -11.39
CA ASN A 77 7.25 -0.39 -12.27
C ASN A 77 6.12 -1.22 -11.68
N TYR A 78 4.88 -0.94 -12.10
CA TYR A 78 3.68 -1.60 -11.58
C TYR A 78 3.68 -3.09 -11.89
N LYS A 79 3.55 -3.91 -10.84
CA LYS A 79 3.47 -5.38 -10.93
C LYS A 79 2.12 -5.87 -10.40
N ASP A 80 1.66 -7.02 -10.91
CA ASP A 80 0.35 -7.64 -10.59
C ASP A 80 0.17 -8.00 -9.08
N LYS A 81 1.21 -7.86 -8.24
CA LYS A 81 1.19 -8.11 -6.78
C LYS A 81 1.92 -7.04 -5.96
N GLN A 82 1.66 -5.77 -6.28
CA GLN A 82 2.13 -4.64 -5.47
C GLN A 82 1.09 -4.18 -4.47
N VAL A 83 1.57 -3.81 -3.27
CA VAL A 83 0.76 -3.18 -2.23
C VAL A 83 1.51 -1.97 -1.67
N LEU A 84 0.79 -0.88 -1.46
CA LEU A 84 1.33 0.30 -0.79
C LEU A 84 1.07 0.21 0.71
N ILE A 85 2.11 0.18 1.53
CA ILE A 85 1.99 0.32 2.98
C ILE A 85 2.12 1.80 3.31
N PHE A 86 1.15 2.35 4.04
CA PHE A 86 1.07 3.76 4.37
C PHE A 86 0.98 3.97 5.88
N ASN A 87 1.78 4.90 6.39
CA ASN A 87 1.78 5.27 7.80
C ASN A 87 1.63 6.79 7.95
N LEU A 88 0.43 7.20 8.40
CA LEU A 88 0.11 8.61 8.62
C LEU A 88 1.02 9.26 9.68
N LYS A 89 1.29 8.55 10.79
CA LYS A 89 2.06 9.08 11.92
C LYS A 89 3.54 9.22 11.57
N ARG A 90 4.09 8.25 10.84
CA ARG A 90 5.48 8.28 10.36
C ARG A 90 5.68 9.23 9.19
N LYS A 91 4.59 9.72 8.58
CA LYS A 91 4.60 10.47 7.32
C LYS A 91 5.41 9.73 6.25
N SER A 92 5.17 8.44 6.10
CA SER A 92 5.89 7.60 5.16
C SER A 92 5.00 6.59 4.46
N PHE A 93 5.48 6.11 3.33
CA PHE A 93 4.89 4.99 2.60
C PHE A 93 5.98 4.10 2.01
N GLN A 94 5.61 2.85 1.73
CA GLN A 94 6.48 1.85 1.14
C GLN A 94 5.71 1.09 0.08
N ILE A 95 6.36 0.80 -1.05
CA ILE A 95 5.82 -0.11 -2.06
C ILE A 95 6.39 -1.49 -1.79
N LEU A 96 5.53 -2.41 -1.37
CA LEU A 96 5.88 -3.82 -1.18
C LEU A 96 5.55 -4.59 -2.46
N ASN A 97 6.54 -5.33 -2.96
CA ASN A 97 6.36 -6.32 -4.01
C ASN A 97 6.26 -7.69 -3.35
N GLU A 98 5.13 -8.38 -3.46
CA GLU A 98 5.10 -9.79 -3.07
C GLU A 98 5.98 -10.57 -4.07
N ALA A 99 6.98 -11.29 -3.58
CA ALA A 99 7.78 -12.18 -4.41
C ALA A 99 6.86 -13.26 -4.99
N ASN A 100 6.98 -13.51 -6.31
CA ASN A 100 6.25 -14.58 -6.98
C ASN A 100 6.71 -15.96 -6.50
#